data_AF-A0AA97E0J5-F1
#
_entry.id   AF-A0AA97E0J5-F1
#
_cell.length_a   1.000
_cell.length_b   1.000
_cell.length_c   1.000
_cell.angle_alpha   90.00
_cell.angle_beta   90.00
_cell.angle_gamma   90.00
#
_symmetry.space_group_name_H-M   'P 1'
#
loop_
_entity.id
_entity.type
_entity.pdbx_description
1 polymer ?
#
loop_
_entity_poly.entity_id
_entity_poly.type
_entity_poly.pdbx_seq_one_letter_code
_entity_poly.pdbx_strand_id
1 'polypeptide(L)'
;MTLLKTLMTTAACTIAISAAQAASVPIENASFEQKWNGWEDTDPSAISGEAYDGSKSAKLEGAGAKAEQVVSVQEDTDYVLTAWVKGKGTIGITAGANTKTADVESSDWQQATVTFNSGSSSSVTIFSAYNGGKGRFDAFSLESK
;
A
#
# COMPACT_ATOMS: atom_id res chain seq x y z
N MET A 1 4.32 28.11 -69.19
CA MET A 1 4.59 26.87 -68.41
C MET A 1 4.86 27.30 -66.98
N THR A 2 3.82 27.39 -66.16
CA THR A 2 3.91 28.01 -64.83
C THR A 2 3.67 26.92 -63.79
N LEU A 3 4.72 26.58 -63.03
CA LEU A 3 4.72 25.52 -62.02
C LEU A 3 3.85 25.93 -60.81
N LEU A 4 2.83 25.14 -60.50
CA LEU A 4 2.03 25.25 -59.28
C LEU A 4 2.79 24.52 -58.14
N LYS A 5 3.24 25.26 -57.12
CA LYS A 5 3.85 24.68 -55.91
C LYS A 5 2.74 24.42 -54.88
N THR A 6 2.35 23.16 -54.74
CA THR A 6 1.46 22.71 -53.66
C THR A 6 2.24 22.73 -52.33
N LEU A 7 1.80 23.56 -51.39
CA LEU A 7 2.31 23.60 -50.03
C LEU A 7 1.47 22.64 -49.17
N MET A 8 2.03 21.50 -48.76
CA MET A 8 1.41 20.63 -47.76
C MET A 8 1.82 21.12 -46.37
N THR A 9 0.88 21.70 -45.64
CA THR A 9 1.06 22.09 -44.23
C THR A 9 0.67 20.92 -43.35
N THR A 10 1.66 20.21 -42.80
CA THR A 10 1.43 19.17 -41.79
C THR A 10 1.14 19.82 -40.45
N ALA A 11 -0.08 19.70 -39.95
CA ALA A 11 -0.42 20.12 -38.58
C ALA A 11 0.08 19.04 -37.61
N ALA A 12 1.15 19.34 -36.86
CA ALA A 12 1.58 18.50 -35.75
C ALA A 12 0.69 18.75 -34.53
N CYS A 13 -0.28 17.85 -34.29
CA CYS A 13 -1.07 17.85 -33.06
C CYS A 13 -0.21 17.27 -31.92
N THR A 14 0.36 18.12 -31.07
CA THR A 14 1.03 17.68 -29.84
C THR A 14 -0.03 17.27 -28.82
N ILE A 15 -0.25 15.97 -28.67
CA ILE A 15 -1.10 15.43 -27.59
C ILE A 15 -0.29 15.56 -26.30
N ALA A 16 -0.72 16.44 -25.40
CA ALA A 16 -0.19 16.47 -24.04
C ALA A 16 -0.72 15.23 -23.31
N ILE A 17 0.15 14.23 -23.12
CA ILE A 17 -0.15 13.10 -22.25
C ILE A 17 0.04 13.61 -20.81
N SER A 18 -1.05 13.90 -20.12
CA SER A 18 -1.01 14.14 -18.68
C SER A 18 -0.64 12.83 -18.00
N ALA A 19 0.55 12.75 -17.40
CA ALA A 19 0.84 11.67 -16.46
C ALA A 19 -0.12 11.81 -15.28
N ALA A 20 -0.93 10.79 -15.03
CA ALA A 20 -1.69 10.70 -13.78
C ALA A 20 -0.67 10.66 -12.64
N GLN A 21 -0.77 11.60 -11.71
CA GLN A 21 0.05 11.60 -10.51
C GLN A 21 -0.62 10.69 -9.49
N ALA A 22 0.13 9.69 -9.01
CA ALA A 22 -0.27 8.87 -7.88
C ALA A 22 -0.56 9.76 -6.66
N ALA A 23 -1.76 9.65 -6.11
CA ALA A 23 -2.16 10.35 -4.90
C ALA A 23 -1.92 9.45 -3.68
N SER A 24 -1.22 9.97 -2.68
CA SER A 24 -1.04 9.28 -1.40
C SER A 24 -2.33 9.34 -0.57
N VAL A 25 -2.76 8.18 -0.07
CA VAL A 25 -3.85 8.05 0.89
C VAL A 25 -3.28 8.10 2.30
N PRO A 26 -3.75 9.02 3.16
CA PRO A 26 -3.28 9.08 4.55
C PRO A 26 -3.55 7.78 5.30
N ILE A 27 -2.51 7.25 5.95
CA ILE A 27 -2.59 6.15 6.92
C ILE A 27 -2.16 6.72 8.27
N GLU A 28 -3.02 6.65 9.26
CA GLU A 28 -2.68 7.13 10.60
C GLU A 28 -1.57 6.26 11.19
N ASN A 29 -0.52 6.91 11.69
CA ASN A 29 0.57 6.24 12.41
C ASN A 29 1.14 5.03 11.62
N ALA A 30 1.39 5.23 10.33
CA ALA A 30 1.80 4.18 9.39
C ALA A 30 3.11 3.44 9.76
N SER A 31 3.94 4.06 10.61
CA SER A 31 5.19 3.50 11.13
C SER A 31 5.14 3.13 12.63
N PHE A 32 3.95 3.11 13.25
CA PHE A 32 3.76 2.68 14.65
C PHE A 32 4.57 3.44 15.73
N GLU A 33 5.09 4.63 15.41
CA GLU A 33 5.80 5.50 16.37
C GLU A 33 4.92 5.93 17.55
N GLN A 34 3.60 5.95 17.34
CA GLN A 34 2.59 6.20 18.37
C GLN A 34 1.96 4.90 18.91
N LYS A 35 2.72 3.81 18.92
CA LYS A 35 2.26 2.46 19.30
C LYS A 35 1.09 2.04 18.40
N TRP A 36 -0.01 1.56 18.98
CA TRP A 36 -1.21 1.15 18.27
C TRP A 36 -2.21 2.29 17.99
N ASN A 37 -1.86 3.56 18.22
CA ASN A 37 -2.80 4.64 17.89
C ASN A 37 -3.21 4.58 16.41
N GLY A 38 -4.50 4.63 16.12
CA GLY A 38 -5.06 4.46 14.77
C GLY A 38 -5.12 3.01 14.24
N TRP A 39 -4.70 2.01 15.02
CA TRP A 39 -4.69 0.60 14.62
C TRP A 39 -5.41 -0.27 15.65
N GLU A 40 -6.23 -1.19 15.18
CA GLU A 40 -6.79 -2.27 15.99
C GLU A 40 -5.84 -3.46 15.94
N ASP A 41 -5.40 -3.96 17.09
CA ASP A 41 -4.54 -5.13 17.17
C ASP A 41 -5.25 -6.32 17.83
N THR A 42 -4.90 -7.52 17.37
CA THR A 42 -5.30 -8.79 17.95
C THR A 42 -4.05 -9.52 18.43
N ASP A 43 -4.10 -10.01 19.66
CA ASP A 43 -3.00 -10.71 20.29
C ASP A 43 -2.77 -12.13 19.74
N PRO A 44 -1.52 -12.65 19.83
CA PRO A 44 -0.36 -12.09 20.52
C PRO A 44 0.44 -11.07 19.68
N SER A 45 0.32 -9.80 20.05
CA SER A 45 0.86 -8.63 19.36
C SER A 45 1.70 -7.79 20.33
N ALA A 46 2.64 -7.01 19.80
CA ALA A 46 3.36 -6.00 20.59
C ALA A 46 3.97 -4.92 19.69
N ILE A 47 4.45 -3.85 20.32
CA ILE A 47 5.31 -2.86 19.67
C ILE A 47 6.77 -3.25 19.83
N SER A 48 7.48 -3.31 18.70
CA SER A 48 8.92 -3.60 18.62
C SER A 48 9.75 -2.33 18.85
N GLY A 49 10.98 -2.50 19.33
CA GLY A 49 12.04 -1.48 19.25
C GLY A 49 13.02 -1.68 18.08
N GLU A 50 12.85 -2.76 17.31
CA GLU A 50 13.45 -2.89 15.97
C GLU A 50 12.47 -2.31 14.95
N ALA A 51 12.94 -1.41 14.10
CA ALA A 51 12.14 -0.70 13.09
C ALA A 51 12.86 -0.67 11.73
N TYR A 52 12.11 -0.41 10.67
CA TYR A 52 12.63 -0.10 9.34
C TYR A 52 12.92 1.41 9.26
N ASP A 53 11.95 2.22 9.68
CA ASP A 53 12.06 3.67 9.81
C ASP A 53 11.72 4.10 11.24
N GLY A 54 12.31 5.20 11.72
CA GLY A 54 12.08 5.64 13.08
C GLY A 54 12.62 4.69 14.16
N SER A 55 11.78 4.34 15.13
CA SER A 55 12.17 3.63 16.36
C SER A 55 11.22 2.50 16.78
N LYS A 56 10.07 2.35 16.13
CA LYS A 56 9.05 1.35 16.47
C LYS A 56 8.56 0.62 15.24
N SER A 57 7.99 -0.55 15.47
CA SER A 57 7.23 -1.29 14.46
C SER A 57 6.14 -2.10 15.13
N ALA A 58 5.11 -2.48 14.38
CA ALA A 58 4.24 -3.56 14.82
C ALA A 58 5.03 -4.88 14.87
N LYS A 59 4.70 -5.77 15.81
CA LYS A 59 5.27 -7.12 15.94
C LYS A 59 4.15 -8.11 16.22
N LEU A 60 4.02 -9.12 15.38
CA LEU A 60 3.03 -10.19 15.52
C LEU A 60 3.78 -11.47 15.89
N GLU A 61 3.44 -12.09 17.02
CA GLU A 61 4.28 -13.12 17.67
C GLU A 61 3.71 -14.53 17.62
N GLY A 62 2.45 -14.70 17.23
CA GLY A 62 1.79 -16.00 17.28
C GLY A 62 0.46 -16.05 16.53
N ALA A 63 -0.10 -17.26 16.48
CA ALA A 63 -1.31 -17.56 15.71
C ALA A 63 -2.47 -16.63 16.09
N GLY A 64 -3.14 -16.09 15.07
CA GLY A 64 -4.26 -15.16 15.24
C GLY A 64 -3.86 -13.70 15.37
N ALA A 65 -2.57 -13.39 15.59
CA ALA A 65 -2.14 -12.01 15.72
C ALA A 65 -2.35 -11.22 14.42
N LYS A 66 -2.88 -10.01 14.55
CA LYS A 66 -3.25 -9.13 13.44
C LYS A 66 -3.14 -7.66 13.88
N ALA A 67 -2.88 -6.74 12.95
CA ALA A 67 -3.10 -5.32 13.17
C ALA A 67 -3.78 -4.72 11.92
N GLU A 68 -4.83 -3.93 12.10
CA GLU A 68 -5.65 -3.42 11.01
C GLU A 68 -6.10 -1.96 11.19
N GLN A 69 -6.34 -1.28 10.06
CA GLN A 69 -6.85 0.09 10.01
C GLN A 69 -7.82 0.23 8.83
N VAL A 70 -8.92 0.94 9.04
CA VAL A 70 -9.83 1.34 7.96
C VAL A 70 -9.36 2.68 7.39
N VAL A 71 -9.19 2.75 6.07
CA VAL A 71 -8.72 3.94 5.36
C VAL A 71 -9.70 4.32 4.26
N SER A 72 -9.92 5.63 4.06
CA SER A 72 -10.79 6.14 3.00
C SER A 72 -10.07 6.09 1.65
N VAL A 73 -10.77 5.63 0.61
CA VAL A 73 -10.27 5.57 -0.76
C VAL A 73 -11.31 6.13 -1.72
N GLN A 74 -10.89 6.43 -2.95
CA GLN A 74 -11.83 6.73 -4.03
C GLN A 74 -12.34 5.42 -4.62
N GLU A 75 -13.62 5.40 -5.01
CA GLU A 75 -14.22 4.29 -5.73
C GLU A 75 -13.55 4.13 -7.12
N ASP A 76 -13.65 2.93 -7.68
CA ASP A 76 -13.16 2.52 -9.00
C ASP A 76 -11.71 2.94 -9.32
N THR A 77 -10.86 2.96 -8.30
CA THR A 77 -9.48 3.45 -8.38
C THR A 77 -8.49 2.33 -8.12
N ASP A 78 -7.45 2.25 -8.95
CA ASP A 78 -6.34 1.32 -8.75
C ASP A 78 -5.38 1.87 -7.70
N TYR A 79 -4.89 0.99 -6.84
CA TYR A 79 -4.02 1.34 -5.72
C TYR A 79 -2.85 0.37 -5.56
N VAL A 80 -1.79 0.85 -4.89
CA VAL A 80 -0.68 0.06 -4.37
C VAL A 80 -0.60 0.26 -2.86
N LEU A 81 -0.79 -0.82 -2.11
CA LEU A 81 -0.41 -0.90 -0.71
C LEU A 81 1.02 -1.45 -0.61
N THR A 82 1.87 -0.80 0.19
CA THR A 82 3.17 -1.35 0.59
C THR A 82 3.38 -1.29 2.09
N ALA A 83 4.26 -2.14 2.60
CA ALA A 83 4.81 -2.07 3.94
C ALA A 83 6.15 -2.80 3.98
N TRP A 84 7.02 -2.44 4.91
CA TRP A 84 8.27 -3.15 5.16
C TRP A 84 8.06 -4.26 6.19
N VAL A 85 8.53 -5.46 5.86
CA VAL A 85 8.34 -6.65 6.68
C VAL A 85 9.68 -7.29 7.00
N LYS A 86 9.91 -7.60 8.28
CA LYS A 86 11.06 -8.40 8.74
C LYS A 86 10.57 -9.60 9.55
N GLY A 87 11.11 -10.77 9.28
CA GLY A 87 10.60 -12.05 9.78
C GLY A 87 9.56 -12.63 8.83
N LYS A 88 8.50 -13.22 9.39
CA LYS A 88 7.43 -13.86 8.61
C LYS A 88 6.10 -13.19 8.84
N GLY A 89 5.38 -12.88 7.77
CA GLY A 89 4.12 -12.16 7.90
C GLY A 89 3.40 -11.96 6.58
N THR A 90 2.15 -11.52 6.68
CA THR A 90 1.32 -11.15 5.54
C THR A 90 0.92 -9.69 5.70
N ILE A 91 0.97 -8.91 4.62
CA ILE A 91 0.20 -7.68 4.52
C ILE A 91 -0.99 -7.92 3.61
N GLY A 92 -2.05 -7.15 3.78
CA GLY A 92 -3.19 -7.24 2.90
C GLY A 92 -4.13 -6.07 2.99
N ILE A 93 -5.11 -6.12 2.09
CA ILE A 93 -6.19 -5.16 2.01
C ILE A 93 -7.50 -5.87 1.67
N THR A 94 -8.57 -5.41 2.32
CA THR A 94 -9.94 -5.85 2.04
C THR A 94 -10.75 -4.66 1.51
N ALA A 95 -11.27 -4.79 0.29
CA ALA A 95 -12.18 -3.85 -0.37
C ALA A 95 -13.51 -4.55 -0.68
N GLY A 96 -14.54 -4.25 0.12
CA GLY A 96 -15.81 -4.98 0.09
C GLY A 96 -15.61 -6.46 0.41
N ALA A 97 -16.00 -7.34 -0.51
CA ALA A 97 -15.81 -8.79 -0.38
C ALA A 97 -14.44 -9.29 -0.89
N ASN A 98 -13.61 -8.42 -1.45
CA ASN A 98 -12.35 -8.79 -2.08
C ASN A 98 -11.18 -8.56 -1.12
N THR A 99 -10.44 -9.61 -0.80
CA THR A 99 -9.17 -9.51 -0.07
C THR A 99 -8.00 -9.82 -0.99
N LYS A 100 -6.95 -9.01 -0.92
CA LYS A 100 -5.66 -9.22 -1.60
C LYS A 100 -4.54 -9.20 -0.56
N THR A 101 -3.55 -10.07 -0.72
CA THR A 101 -2.45 -10.22 0.24
C THR A 101 -1.11 -10.39 -0.44
N ALA A 102 -0.04 -10.11 0.32
CA ALA A 102 1.32 -10.44 -0.02
C ALA A 102 2.02 -11.01 1.22
N ASP A 103 2.65 -12.17 1.05
CA ASP A 103 3.41 -12.84 2.11
C ASP A 103 4.89 -12.50 1.98
N VAL A 104 5.54 -12.32 3.13
CA VAL A 104 7.00 -12.14 3.23
C VAL A 104 7.56 -13.11 4.26
N GLU A 105 8.70 -13.70 3.93
CA GLU A 105 9.56 -14.43 4.84
C GLU A 105 11.01 -14.01 4.56
N SER A 106 11.56 -13.14 5.40
CA SER A 106 12.90 -12.57 5.24
C SER A 106 13.57 -12.32 6.59
N SER A 107 14.87 -12.58 6.69
CA SER A 107 15.65 -12.27 7.91
C SER A 107 15.94 -10.77 8.07
N ASP A 108 15.88 -10.00 6.98
CA ASP A 108 16.00 -8.55 6.94
C ASP A 108 14.70 -7.89 6.44
N TRP A 109 14.61 -6.57 6.49
CA TRP A 109 13.47 -5.82 5.99
C TRP A 109 13.32 -5.99 4.47
N GLN A 110 12.15 -6.47 4.05
CA GLN A 110 11.74 -6.59 2.66
C GLN A 110 10.40 -5.89 2.46
N GLN A 111 10.29 -5.08 1.41
CA GLN A 111 9.03 -4.43 1.08
C GLN A 111 8.05 -5.46 0.49
N ALA A 112 6.86 -5.53 1.07
CA ALA A 112 5.73 -6.25 0.52
C ALA A 112 4.86 -5.29 -0.29
N THR A 113 4.24 -5.78 -1.36
CA THR A 113 3.44 -4.97 -2.28
C THR A 113 2.14 -5.69 -2.63
N VAL A 114 1.01 -5.00 -2.47
CA VAL A 114 -0.31 -5.47 -2.89
C VAL A 114 -0.91 -4.45 -3.84
N THR A 115 -1.28 -4.88 -5.05
CA THR A 115 -2.08 -4.05 -5.98
C THR A 115 -3.54 -4.51 -5.95
N PHE A 116 -4.47 -3.56 -5.90
CA PHE A 116 -5.90 -3.84 -5.97
C PHE A 116 -6.65 -2.66 -6.59
N ASN A 117 -7.91 -2.89 -6.98
CA ASN A 117 -8.87 -1.86 -7.36
C ASN A 117 -9.94 -1.75 -6.26
N SER A 118 -10.32 -0.54 -5.86
CA SER A 118 -11.32 -0.31 -4.80
C SER A 118 -12.73 -0.74 -5.17
N GLY A 119 -13.06 -0.84 -6.47
CA GLY A 119 -14.41 -1.04 -6.97
C GLY A 119 -15.36 -0.01 -6.36
N SER A 120 -16.58 -0.41 -6.00
CA SER A 120 -17.54 0.48 -5.35
C SER A 120 -17.24 0.76 -3.85
N SER A 121 -16.03 0.49 -3.37
CA SER A 121 -15.68 0.73 -1.96
C SER A 121 -15.08 2.13 -1.81
N SER A 122 -15.67 2.96 -0.95
CA SER A 122 -15.12 4.25 -0.53
C SER A 122 -14.23 4.16 0.73
N SER A 123 -14.11 2.95 1.30
CA SER A 123 -13.19 2.64 2.38
C SER A 123 -12.70 1.20 2.26
N VAL A 124 -11.49 0.95 2.74
CA VAL A 124 -10.85 -0.37 2.73
C VAL A 124 -10.18 -0.63 4.07
N THR A 125 -10.04 -1.90 4.43
CA THR A 125 -9.25 -2.31 5.62
C THR A 125 -7.88 -2.75 5.17
N ILE A 126 -6.83 -2.03 5.57
CA ILE A 126 -5.44 -2.50 5.45
C ILE A 126 -5.06 -3.31 6.69
N PHE A 127 -4.21 -4.31 6.53
CA PHE A 127 -3.79 -5.13 7.67
C PHE A 127 -2.39 -5.75 7.52
N SER A 128 -1.83 -6.11 8.67
CA SER A 128 -0.79 -7.13 8.81
C SER A 128 -1.35 -8.34 9.57
N ALA A 129 -0.88 -9.54 9.24
CA ALA A 129 -1.31 -10.78 9.90
C ALA A 129 -0.12 -11.74 10.12
N TYR A 130 -0.19 -12.48 11.23
CA TYR A 130 0.73 -13.57 11.51
C TYR A 130 0.58 -14.68 10.46
N ASN A 131 1.73 -15.15 9.94
CA ASN A 131 1.76 -16.20 8.92
C ASN A 131 2.72 -17.32 9.29
N GLY A 132 2.58 -17.89 10.49
CA GLY A 132 3.37 -19.06 10.91
C GLY A 132 4.76 -18.75 11.47
N GLY A 133 5.10 -17.48 11.66
CA GLY A 133 6.32 -17.06 12.35
C GLY A 133 6.24 -15.61 12.82
N LYS A 134 7.15 -15.21 13.71
CA LYS A 134 7.21 -13.83 14.21
C LYS A 134 7.51 -12.86 13.06
N GLY A 135 6.68 -11.84 12.91
CA GLY A 135 6.81 -10.79 11.90
C GLY A 135 6.85 -9.41 12.51
N ARG A 136 7.57 -8.49 11.87
CA ARG A 136 7.55 -7.07 12.16
C ARG A 136 7.13 -6.31 10.92
N PHE A 137 6.31 -5.28 11.12
CA PHE A 137 5.69 -4.52 10.04
C PHE A 137 5.82 -3.04 10.32
N ASP A 138 6.21 -2.29 9.30
CA ASP A 138 6.54 -0.87 9.43
C ASP A 138 6.31 -0.11 8.12
N ALA A 139 6.24 1.22 8.22
CA ALA A 139 6.17 2.17 7.10
C ALA A 139 5.14 1.78 6.02
N PHE A 140 3.88 1.64 6.42
CA PHE A 140 2.79 1.42 5.49
C PHE A 140 2.61 2.62 4.54
N SER A 141 2.37 2.37 3.26
CA SER A 141 1.97 3.39 2.27
C SER A 141 0.85 2.87 1.38
N LEU A 142 -0.08 3.75 1.01
CA LEU A 142 -1.14 3.47 0.07
C LEU A 142 -1.20 4.61 -0.97
N GLU A 143 -1.01 4.27 -2.24
CA GLU A 143 -0.94 5.24 -3.34
C GLU A 143 -1.86 4.83 -4.48
N SER A 144 -2.58 5.77 -5.09
CA SER A 144 -3.34 5.51 -6.32
C SER A 144 -2.40 5.33 -7.51
N LYS A 145 -2.82 4.59 -8.54
CA LYS A 145 -2.11 4.47 -9.81
C LYS A 145 -2.65 5.41 -10.88
#